data_AF-A0A0M2GXQ1-F1
#
_entry.id   AF-A0A0M2GXQ1-F1
#
_cell.length_a   1.000
_cell.length_b   1.000
_cell.length_c   1.000
_cell.angle_alpha   90.00
_cell.angle_beta   90.00
_cell.angle_gamma   90.00
#
_symmetry.space_group_name_H-M   'P 1'
#
loop_
_entity.id
_entity.type
_entity.pdbx_description
1 polymer ?
#
loop_
_entity_poly.entity_id
_entity_poly.type
_entity_poly.pdbx_seq_one_letter_code
_entity_poly.pdbx_strand_id
1 'polypeptide(L)'
;MRAAGPATKLDLEELRLLQERAYGAHADINDDPGAFARLIELQDARVAAGATGAGDAAGATGAEQACPSPTPLRSSDEPPPAAGDGAAAAAAPAGAHEPRAPKTAQAQVRGGDGTAPPQRAWAKHRTPIAVGLGVLVAVIGSIAVTTPGAAAPPEATLRPTGTAADATLLALMATEGSEHEFDRAAFDGDSEMEIDPSTLRSFGRYRAIEVWSARNVFESTCLIAVNRGRMDVVARSCVPEQGLPVIDVGASLSLGGGLMRFSLRDDTVDVHVFSREEASG
;
A
#
# COMPACT_ATOMS: atom_id res chain seq x y z
N MET A 1 29.14 -18.08 -21.92
CA MET A 1 28.62 -17.12 -20.93
C MET A 1 29.79 -16.24 -20.51
N ARG A 2 29.78 -14.95 -20.86
CA ARG A 2 30.79 -13.98 -20.36
C ARG A 2 30.40 -13.61 -18.94
N ALA A 3 31.30 -13.75 -17.98
CA ALA A 3 31.09 -13.21 -16.64
C ALA A 3 30.98 -11.68 -16.75
N ALA A 4 29.91 -11.10 -16.17
CA ALA A 4 29.77 -9.66 -16.08
C ALA A 4 30.88 -9.13 -15.15
N GLY A 5 31.70 -8.21 -15.67
CA GLY A 5 32.70 -7.52 -14.86
C GLY A 5 32.04 -6.60 -13.82
N PRO A 6 32.79 -6.11 -12.82
CA PRO A 6 32.28 -5.14 -11.87
C PRO A 6 31.81 -3.88 -12.60
N ALA A 7 30.67 -3.32 -12.18
CA ALA A 7 30.15 -2.06 -12.71
C ALA A 7 31.21 -0.97 -12.55
N THR A 8 31.57 -0.32 -13.65
CA THR A 8 32.57 0.75 -13.62
C THR A 8 31.94 2.03 -13.10
N LYS A 9 32.77 2.98 -12.64
CA LYS A 9 32.29 4.32 -12.23
C LYS A 9 31.53 5.02 -13.36
N LEU A 10 31.94 4.77 -14.60
CA LEU A 10 31.30 5.30 -15.80
C LEU A 10 29.89 4.73 -15.98
N ASP A 11 29.70 3.43 -15.73
CA ASP A 11 28.38 2.78 -15.80
C ASP A 11 27.39 3.34 -14.75
N LEU A 12 27.89 3.71 -13.55
CA LEU A 12 27.06 4.33 -12.51
C LEU A 12 26.63 5.75 -12.87
N GLU A 13 27.51 6.53 -13.50
CA GLU A 13 27.20 7.89 -13.96
C GLU A 13 26.22 7.86 -15.14
N GLU A 14 26.41 6.93 -16.09
CA GLU A 14 25.49 6.67 -17.18
C GLU A 14 24.10 6.27 -16.66
N LEU A 15 24.03 5.35 -15.68
CA LEU A 15 22.77 4.94 -15.05
C LEU A 15 22.04 6.14 -14.42
N ARG A 16 22.74 7.01 -13.69
CA ARG A 16 22.15 8.20 -13.07
C ARG A 16 21.54 9.15 -14.10
N LEU A 17 22.26 9.40 -15.20
CA LEU A 17 21.78 10.26 -16.29
C LEU A 17 20.54 9.66 -16.97
N LEU A 18 20.54 8.36 -17.22
CA LEU A 18 19.39 7.68 -17.82
C LEU A 18 18.17 7.65 -16.88
N GLN A 19 18.36 7.49 -15.57
CA GLN A 19 17.28 7.60 -14.59
C GLN A 19 16.70 9.02 -14.52
N GLU A 20 17.54 10.05 -14.61
CA GLU A 20 17.11 11.44 -14.65
C GLU A 20 16.28 11.74 -15.92
N ARG A 21 16.66 11.17 -17.07
CA ARG A 21 15.86 11.24 -18.31
C ARG A 21 14.58 10.42 -18.26
N ALA A 22 14.54 9.34 -17.48
CA ALA A 22 13.37 8.47 -17.36
C ALA A 22 12.32 9.00 -16.37
N TYR A 23 12.77 9.60 -15.27
CA TYR A 23 11.92 9.92 -14.12
C TYR A 23 12.06 11.37 -13.62
N GLY A 24 12.93 12.17 -14.23
CA GLY A 24 13.14 13.57 -13.84
C GLY A 24 12.04 14.52 -14.32
N ALA A 25 12.13 15.79 -13.91
CA ALA A 25 11.17 16.84 -14.24
C ALA A 25 10.98 17.07 -15.76
N HIS A 26 11.95 16.63 -16.56
CA HIS A 26 11.96 16.72 -18.02
C HIS A 26 12.15 15.34 -18.64
N ALA A 27 11.35 14.36 -18.22
CA ALA A 27 11.48 12.99 -18.69
C ALA A 27 11.25 12.88 -20.21
N ASP A 28 12.28 12.50 -20.95
CA ASP A 28 12.32 12.41 -22.42
C ASP A 28 12.75 11.02 -22.92
N ILE A 29 12.99 10.06 -22.01
CA ILE A 29 13.56 8.75 -22.39
C ILE A 29 12.67 7.94 -23.36
N ASN A 30 11.36 8.21 -23.37
CA ASN A 30 10.41 7.50 -24.25
C ASN A 30 10.64 7.81 -25.74
N ASP A 31 11.26 8.95 -26.05
CA ASP A 31 11.61 9.33 -27.42
C ASP A 31 12.92 8.66 -27.90
N ASP A 32 13.63 7.97 -26.99
CA ASP A 32 14.93 7.31 -27.24
C ASP A 32 14.90 5.83 -26.76
N PRO A 33 14.40 4.90 -27.59
CA PRO A 33 14.30 3.49 -27.22
C PRO A 33 15.66 2.83 -26.98
N GLY A 34 16.74 3.38 -27.55
CA GLY A 34 18.11 2.91 -27.31
C GLY A 34 18.58 3.23 -25.89
N ALA A 35 18.34 4.47 -25.44
CA ALA A 35 18.62 4.89 -24.06
C ALA A 35 17.80 4.08 -23.04
N PHE A 36 16.52 3.80 -23.33
CA PHE A 36 15.70 2.97 -22.45
C PHE A 36 16.22 1.52 -22.34
N ALA A 37 16.62 0.90 -23.46
CA ALA A 37 17.22 -0.44 -23.44
C ALA A 37 18.53 -0.46 -22.63
N ARG A 38 19.34 0.59 -22.76
CA ARG A 38 20.59 0.76 -22.02
C ARG A 38 20.36 0.93 -20.51
N LEU A 39 19.30 1.65 -20.12
CA LEU A 39 18.89 1.79 -18.72
C LEU A 39 18.58 0.43 -18.09
N ILE A 40 17.81 -0.42 -18.80
CA ILE A 40 17.47 -1.77 -18.34
C ILE A 40 18.74 -2.62 -18.15
N GLU A 41 19.65 -2.62 -19.14
CA GLU A 41 20.90 -3.37 -19.06
C GLU A 41 21.74 -3.00 -17.82
N LEU A 42 21.86 -1.69 -17.54
CA LEU A 42 22.61 -1.20 -16.39
C LEU A 42 21.94 -1.52 -15.04
N GLN A 43 20.60 -1.50 -14.98
CA GLN A 43 19.85 -1.90 -13.79
C GLN A 43 20.03 -3.40 -13.52
N ASP A 44 19.91 -4.25 -14.53
CA ASP A 44 20.10 -5.70 -14.41
C ASP A 44 21.54 -6.04 -13.97
N ALA A 45 22.54 -5.37 -14.55
CA ALA A 45 23.94 -5.54 -14.16
C ALA A 45 24.18 -5.16 -12.70
N ARG A 46 23.52 -4.10 -12.19
CA ARG A 46 23.62 -3.67 -10.79
C ARG A 46 23.00 -4.69 -9.83
N VAL A 47 21.84 -5.24 -10.18
CA VAL A 47 21.19 -6.29 -9.38
C VAL A 47 22.07 -7.54 -9.32
N ALA A 48 22.65 -7.96 -10.45
CA ALA A 48 23.57 -9.09 -10.50
C ALA A 48 24.84 -8.87 -9.67
N ALA A 49 25.40 -7.65 -9.68
CA ALA A 49 26.55 -7.29 -8.87
C ALA A 49 26.24 -7.33 -7.35
N GLY A 50 25.07 -6.82 -6.95
CA GLY A 50 24.62 -6.85 -5.55
C GLY A 50 24.42 -8.27 -5.01
N ALA A 51 23.85 -9.17 -5.82
CA ALA A 51 23.68 -10.58 -5.46
C ALA A 51 25.01 -11.30 -5.22
N THR A 52 26.06 -10.91 -5.94
CA THR A 52 27.40 -11.53 -5.80
C THR A 52 28.12 -11.00 -4.55
N GLY A 53 27.98 -9.72 -4.21
CA GLY A 53 28.61 -9.11 -3.03
C GLY A 53 28.02 -9.55 -1.68
N ALA A 54 26.75 -9.96 -1.64
CA ALA A 54 26.11 -10.43 -0.42
C ALA A 54 26.63 -11.80 0.07
N GLY A 55 27.23 -12.62 -0.81
CA GLY A 55 27.75 -13.95 -0.46
C GLY A 55 29.09 -13.93 0.29
N ASP A 56 29.93 -12.91 0.06
CA ASP A 56 31.29 -12.86 0.63
C ASP A 56 31.34 -12.20 2.03
N ALA A 57 30.30 -11.46 2.42
CA ALA A 57 30.22 -10.84 3.75
C ALA A 57 29.80 -11.83 4.86
N ALA A 58 29.26 -13.00 4.52
CA ALA A 58 28.82 -14.01 5.49
C ALA A 58 29.95 -14.97 5.95
N GLY A 59 31.17 -14.85 5.40
CA GLY A 59 32.29 -15.78 5.67
C GLY A 59 33.31 -15.32 6.72
N ALA A 60 33.18 -14.11 7.28
CA ALA A 60 34.22 -13.49 8.12
C ALA A 60 33.74 -13.09 9.52
N THR A 61 33.02 -13.96 10.22
CA THR A 61 32.79 -13.85 11.68
C THR A 61 33.06 -15.18 12.39
N GLY A 62 34.26 -15.69 12.19
CA GLY A 62 34.89 -16.71 13.04
C GLY A 62 36.00 -16.10 13.90
N ALA A 63 35.69 -15.03 14.63
CA ALA A 63 36.54 -14.53 15.71
C ALA A 63 35.66 -14.38 16.94
N GLU A 64 35.93 -15.24 17.91
CA GLU A 64 35.43 -15.28 19.26
C GLU A 64 35.59 -13.90 19.93
N GLN A 65 34.60 -13.03 19.74
CA GLN A 65 34.53 -11.76 20.44
C GLN A 65 33.95 -12.03 21.82
N ALA A 66 34.84 -12.29 22.76
CA ALA A 66 34.55 -12.40 24.18
C ALA A 66 33.64 -11.24 24.60
N CYS A 67 32.46 -11.58 25.15
CA CYS A 67 31.53 -10.63 25.74
C CYS A 67 32.27 -9.70 26.72
N PRO A 68 32.37 -8.38 26.49
CA PRO A 68 32.63 -7.47 27.58
C PRO A 68 31.41 -7.55 28.51
N SER A 69 31.65 -7.97 29.76
CA SER A 69 30.64 -7.95 30.80
C SER A 69 29.96 -6.57 30.88
N PRO A 70 28.63 -6.50 31.03
CA PRO A 70 27.96 -5.22 31.19
C PRO A 70 28.40 -4.58 32.51
N THR A 71 29.13 -3.46 32.42
CA THR A 71 29.37 -2.57 33.55
C THR A 71 28.01 -2.04 34.05
N PRO A 72 27.69 -2.14 35.34
CA PRO A 72 26.44 -1.59 35.86
C PRO A 72 26.40 -0.07 35.67
N LEU A 73 25.36 0.40 34.97
CA LEU A 73 25.03 1.81 34.83
C LEU A 73 24.77 2.40 36.22
N ARG A 74 25.65 3.33 36.61
CA ARG A 74 25.51 4.18 37.79
C ARG A 74 24.46 5.25 37.47
N SER A 75 23.31 5.18 38.14
CA SER A 75 22.33 6.27 38.14
C SER A 75 22.98 7.54 38.70
N SER A 76 23.19 8.52 37.83
CA SER A 76 23.38 9.90 38.22
C SER A 76 22.05 10.63 38.03
N ASP A 77 21.32 10.71 39.14
CA ASP A 77 20.35 11.74 39.42
C ASP A 77 21.11 13.09 39.46
N GLU A 78 21.03 13.90 38.39
CA GLU A 78 21.50 15.28 38.44
C GLU A 78 20.48 16.19 37.72
N PRO A 79 19.71 17.00 38.46
CA PRO A 79 18.74 17.93 37.88
C PRO A 79 19.47 19.15 37.29
N PRO A 80 19.09 19.63 36.09
CA PRO A 80 19.69 20.83 35.52
C PRO A 80 19.22 22.10 36.27
N PRO A 81 20.12 23.08 36.51
CA PRO A 81 19.74 24.36 37.09
C PRO A 81 18.97 25.23 36.09
N ALA A 82 17.99 25.94 36.63
CA ALA A 82 17.25 26.99 35.97
C ALA A 82 18.07 28.29 35.80
N ALA A 83 17.58 29.12 34.88
CA ALA A 83 17.82 30.56 34.68
C ALA A 83 18.81 30.97 33.60
N GLY A 84 18.29 31.73 32.64
CA GLY A 84 19.04 32.41 31.59
C GLY A 84 18.12 33.28 30.72
N ASP A 85 17.52 34.31 31.32
CA ASP A 85 16.87 35.42 30.62
C ASP A 85 17.86 36.13 29.69
N GLY A 86 17.45 36.36 28.43
CA GLY A 86 18.27 37.06 27.43
C GLY A 86 17.42 37.63 26.31
N ALA A 87 16.87 38.82 26.54
CA ALA A 87 16.14 39.64 25.58
C ALA A 87 17.09 40.45 24.68
N ALA A 88 16.87 40.41 23.35
CA ALA A 88 17.12 41.47 22.36
C ALA A 88 16.59 40.96 20.99
N ALA A 89 15.44 41.42 20.47
CA ALA A 89 15.15 42.69 19.80
C ALA A 89 15.72 42.83 18.36
N ALA A 90 14.79 43.14 17.44
CA ALA A 90 14.94 43.54 16.02
C ALA A 90 15.21 42.41 15.00
N ALA A 91 14.51 42.27 13.86
CA ALA A 91 13.74 43.22 13.08
C ALA A 91 12.58 42.54 12.31
N ALA A 92 11.48 43.27 12.15
CA ALA A 92 10.37 42.93 11.27
C ALA A 92 10.59 43.48 9.86
N PRO A 93 10.18 42.76 8.80
CA PRO A 93 9.86 43.37 7.52
C PRO A 93 8.34 43.60 7.42
N ALA A 94 7.95 44.88 7.29
CA ALA A 94 6.60 45.29 6.97
C ALA A 94 6.45 45.52 5.46
N GLY A 95 5.45 44.86 4.87
CA GLY A 95 4.59 45.39 3.81
C GLY A 95 5.05 45.15 2.36
N ALA A 96 4.32 44.30 1.64
CA ALA A 96 3.25 44.75 0.74
C ALA A 96 2.85 43.59 -0.20
N HIS A 97 1.76 42.88 0.14
CA HIS A 97 0.97 42.24 -0.91
C HIS A 97 -0.53 42.43 -0.67
N GLU A 98 -1.14 42.81 -1.77
CA GLU A 98 -2.43 43.46 -1.99
C GLU A 98 -3.60 42.46 -1.90
N PRO A 99 -4.69 42.78 -1.19
CA PRO A 99 -5.88 41.94 -1.21
C PRO A 99 -6.71 42.27 -2.46
N ARG A 100 -6.62 41.42 -3.49
CA ARG A 100 -7.46 41.51 -4.68
C ARG A 100 -8.76 40.74 -4.48
N ALA A 101 -9.86 41.50 -4.42
CA ALA A 101 -11.23 41.02 -4.40
C ALA A 101 -11.58 40.17 -5.63
N PRO A 102 -12.61 39.31 -5.51
CA PRO A 102 -13.78 39.54 -6.34
C PRO A 102 -15.12 39.51 -5.56
N LYS A 103 -15.79 40.67 -5.52
CA LYS A 103 -17.25 40.79 -5.71
C LYS A 103 -17.52 40.45 -7.19
N THR A 104 -18.51 39.67 -7.58
CA THR A 104 -19.96 39.96 -7.56
C THR A 104 -20.68 38.63 -7.85
N ALA A 105 -21.61 38.18 -6.99
CA ALA A 105 -23.06 38.27 -7.18
C ALA A 105 -23.62 37.52 -8.41
N GLN A 106 -24.33 36.42 -8.15
CA GLN A 106 -25.58 35.95 -8.78
C GLN A 106 -25.87 34.55 -8.21
N ALA A 107 -27.08 34.09 -7.96
CA ALA A 107 -28.39 34.68 -7.71
C ALA A 107 -29.14 33.60 -6.92
N GLN A 108 -30.00 34.03 -6.01
CA GLN A 108 -30.89 33.15 -5.27
C GLN A 108 -31.82 32.39 -6.23
N VAL A 109 -31.96 31.08 -6.06
CA VAL A 109 -33.23 30.40 -6.34
C VAL A 109 -33.72 29.74 -5.05
N ARG A 110 -34.88 30.22 -4.69
CA ARG A 110 -35.72 29.95 -3.53
C ARG A 110 -36.72 28.87 -3.94
N GLY A 111 -37.06 27.99 -3.01
CA GLY A 111 -38.36 27.33 -2.99
C GLY A 111 -38.34 25.86 -3.42
N GLY A 112 -38.72 25.02 -2.48
CA GLY A 112 -38.94 23.60 -2.70
C GLY A 112 -39.41 22.90 -1.43
N ASP A 113 -40.40 23.47 -0.75
CA ASP A 113 -41.23 22.75 0.22
C ASP A 113 -41.76 21.46 -0.42
N GLY A 114 -41.58 20.32 0.23
CA GLY A 114 -41.89 19.05 -0.43
C GLY A 114 -41.91 17.82 0.46
N THR A 115 -42.75 17.85 1.49
CA THR A 115 -43.56 16.70 1.95
C THR A 115 -42.81 15.47 2.52
N ALA A 116 -42.79 15.41 3.86
CA ALA A 116 -42.61 14.17 4.59
C ALA A 116 -43.73 13.15 4.26
N PRO A 117 -43.43 11.87 4.03
CA PRO A 117 -44.45 10.84 4.05
C PRO A 117 -44.83 10.48 5.50
N PRO A 118 -46.12 10.28 5.80
CA PRO A 118 -46.61 10.06 7.16
C PRO A 118 -46.30 8.65 7.66
N GLN A 119 -45.87 8.58 8.93
CA GLN A 119 -45.99 7.39 9.75
C GLN A 119 -47.47 6.99 9.83
N ARG A 120 -47.81 5.80 9.33
CA ARG A 120 -49.07 5.13 9.65
C ARG A 120 -48.81 3.91 10.49
N ALA A 121 -49.19 4.05 11.74
CA ALA A 121 -49.38 3.00 12.70
C ALA A 121 -50.69 2.23 12.37
N TRP A 122 -50.72 0.95 12.79
CA TRP A 122 -51.89 0.10 13.05
C TRP A 122 -52.53 -0.63 11.85
N ALA A 123 -52.49 -1.97 11.89
CA ALA A 123 -53.63 -2.77 12.35
C ALA A 123 -53.31 -4.28 12.36
N LYS A 124 -53.55 -4.90 13.52
CA LYS A 124 -53.79 -6.34 13.66
C LYS A 124 -54.96 -6.74 12.76
N HIS A 125 -54.78 -7.70 11.87
CA HIS A 125 -55.86 -8.61 11.50
C HIS A 125 -55.36 -10.05 11.45
N ARG A 126 -55.84 -10.82 12.42
CA ARG A 126 -55.91 -12.28 12.39
C ARG A 126 -57.00 -12.65 11.39
N THR A 127 -56.70 -13.59 10.50
CA THR A 127 -57.73 -14.49 9.95
C THR A 127 -57.12 -15.86 9.62
N PRO A 128 -57.86 -16.95 9.87
CA PRO A 128 -57.36 -18.32 9.87
C PRO A 128 -57.51 -19.05 8.53
N ILE A 129 -56.65 -20.05 8.34
CA ILE A 129 -56.81 -21.35 7.68
C ILE A 129 -57.77 -21.43 6.48
N ALA A 130 -57.20 -21.73 5.31
CA ALA A 130 -57.85 -22.59 4.32
C ALA A 130 -56.86 -23.68 3.88
N VAL A 131 -57.06 -24.88 4.42
CA VAL A 131 -56.46 -26.13 3.94
C VAL A 131 -57.06 -26.41 2.56
N GLY A 132 -56.27 -26.20 1.51
CA GLY A 132 -56.57 -26.61 0.15
C GLY A 132 -55.60 -27.70 -0.28
N LEU A 133 -56.00 -28.95 -0.11
CA LEU A 133 -55.35 -30.13 -0.67
C LEU A 133 -55.45 -30.02 -2.21
N GLY A 134 -54.31 -29.85 -2.89
CA GLY A 134 -54.25 -29.74 -4.34
C GLY A 134 -52.97 -30.36 -4.87
N VAL A 135 -53.01 -31.67 -5.06
CA VAL A 135 -51.99 -32.50 -5.72
C VAL A 135 -51.87 -32.12 -7.20
N LEU A 136 -50.68 -32.34 -7.80
CA LEU A 136 -50.29 -32.20 -9.22
C LEU A 136 -49.98 -30.75 -9.64
N VAL A 137 -48.76 -30.37 -10.01
CA VAL A 137 -47.96 -30.95 -11.10
C VAL A 137 -46.46 -30.78 -10.79
N ALA A 138 -45.74 -31.90 -10.80
CA ALA A 138 -44.30 -31.97 -10.84
C ALA A 138 -43.79 -31.50 -12.22
N VAL A 139 -43.65 -30.20 -12.39
CA VAL A 139 -42.66 -29.60 -13.27
C VAL A 139 -41.79 -28.79 -12.34
N ILE A 140 -40.76 -29.45 -11.81
CA ILE A 140 -39.66 -28.82 -11.08
C ILE A 140 -38.91 -28.03 -12.14
N GLY A 141 -39.48 -26.88 -12.49
CA GLY A 141 -38.82 -25.83 -13.22
C GLY A 141 -37.71 -25.34 -12.31
N SER A 142 -36.50 -25.75 -12.62
CA SER A 142 -35.27 -25.08 -12.20
C SER A 142 -35.32 -23.65 -12.73
N ILE A 143 -36.16 -22.81 -12.13
CA ILE A 143 -35.98 -21.36 -12.22
C ILE A 143 -34.72 -21.15 -11.38
N ALA A 144 -33.58 -21.30 -12.03
CA ALA A 144 -32.36 -20.66 -11.59
C ALA A 144 -32.72 -19.19 -11.52
N VAL A 145 -33.09 -18.73 -10.32
CA VAL A 145 -33.19 -17.31 -10.02
C VAL A 145 -31.76 -16.83 -10.16
N THR A 146 -31.38 -16.45 -11.38
CA THR A 146 -30.17 -15.71 -11.65
C THR A 146 -30.40 -14.37 -10.98
N THR A 147 -30.09 -14.25 -9.69
CA THR A 147 -30.06 -12.97 -9.01
C THR A 147 -29.02 -12.12 -9.74
N PRO A 148 -29.43 -11.13 -10.54
CA PRO A 148 -28.48 -10.29 -11.24
C PRO A 148 -27.74 -9.50 -10.15
N GLY A 149 -26.45 -9.77 -9.99
CA GLY A 149 -25.62 -9.11 -8.98
C GLY A 149 -24.87 -10.02 -8.01
N ALA A 150 -24.93 -11.35 -8.16
CA ALA A 150 -23.94 -12.19 -7.49
C ALA A 150 -22.56 -11.89 -8.11
N ALA A 151 -21.68 -11.24 -7.34
CA ALA A 151 -20.30 -11.05 -7.73
C ALA A 151 -19.70 -12.41 -8.12
N ALA A 152 -18.87 -12.43 -9.17
CA ALA A 152 -18.15 -13.63 -9.56
C ALA A 152 -17.43 -14.20 -8.32
N PRO A 153 -17.49 -15.52 -8.08
CA PRO A 153 -16.80 -16.11 -6.94
C PRO A 153 -15.29 -15.81 -7.04
N PRO A 154 -14.60 -15.66 -5.91
CA PRO A 154 -13.15 -15.49 -5.92
C PRO A 154 -12.50 -16.70 -6.58
N GLU A 155 -11.43 -16.47 -7.34
CA GLU A 155 -10.64 -17.56 -7.93
C GLU A 155 -9.89 -18.32 -6.84
N ALA A 156 -9.46 -17.61 -5.79
CA ALA A 156 -8.85 -18.18 -4.61
C ALA A 156 -9.23 -17.39 -3.36
N THR A 157 -9.32 -18.08 -2.23
CA THR A 157 -9.44 -17.46 -0.91
C THR A 157 -8.23 -17.90 -0.08
N LEU A 158 -7.38 -16.93 0.23
CA LEU A 158 -6.15 -17.13 1.00
C LEU A 158 -6.45 -17.07 2.50
N ARG A 159 -5.89 -18.03 3.23
CA ARG A 159 -6.05 -18.12 4.69
C ARG A 159 -4.76 -17.72 5.40
N PRO A 160 -4.86 -17.23 6.64
CA PRO A 160 -3.71 -16.92 7.47
C PRO A 160 -2.80 -18.14 7.61
N THR A 161 -1.50 -17.96 7.37
CA THR A 161 -0.52 -19.06 7.42
C THR A 161 0.19 -19.15 8.77
N GLY A 162 0.19 -18.06 9.55
CA GLY A 162 0.99 -17.95 10.78
C GLY A 162 2.49 -17.82 10.53
N THR A 163 2.92 -17.66 9.26
CA THR A 163 4.33 -17.45 8.91
C THR A 163 4.76 -16.08 9.45
N ALA A 164 5.83 -16.06 10.24
CA ALA A 164 6.43 -14.83 10.73
C ALA A 164 7.14 -14.08 9.59
N ALA A 165 7.14 -12.75 9.67
CA ALA A 165 7.94 -11.92 8.77
C ALA A 165 9.43 -12.17 9.01
N ASP A 166 10.19 -12.39 7.94
CA ASP A 166 11.65 -12.48 8.03
C ASP A 166 12.32 -11.11 7.95
N ALA A 167 13.61 -11.07 8.26
CA ALA A 167 14.40 -9.83 8.27
C ALA A 167 14.38 -9.09 6.93
N THR A 168 14.27 -9.81 5.82
CA THR A 168 14.21 -9.23 4.48
C THR A 168 12.90 -8.50 4.25
N LEU A 169 11.77 -9.12 4.61
CA LEU A 169 10.47 -8.47 4.54
C LEU A 169 10.39 -7.27 5.49
N LEU A 170 10.92 -7.40 6.71
CA LEU A 170 10.95 -6.32 7.68
C LEU A 170 11.76 -5.13 7.16
N ALA A 171 12.92 -5.37 6.54
CA ALA A 171 13.73 -4.32 5.92
C ALA A 171 12.97 -3.64 4.76
N LEU A 172 12.26 -4.42 3.94
CA LEU A 172 11.47 -3.89 2.83
C LEU A 172 10.31 -3.00 3.32
N MET A 173 9.62 -3.40 4.40
CA MET A 173 8.55 -2.59 4.99
C MET A 173 9.07 -1.29 5.60
N ALA A 174 10.28 -1.33 6.19
CA ALA A 174 10.91 -0.13 6.74
C ALA A 174 11.29 0.89 5.65
N THR A 175 11.65 0.45 4.44
CA THR A 175 12.01 1.35 3.34
C THR A 175 10.79 1.98 2.66
N GLU A 176 9.67 1.26 2.57
CA GLU A 176 8.43 1.71 1.91
C GLU A 176 7.72 2.91 2.55
N GLY A 177 8.06 3.26 3.79
CA GLY A 177 7.59 4.48 4.46
C GLY A 177 8.53 5.68 4.31
N SER A 178 9.68 5.49 3.66
CA SER A 178 10.78 6.47 3.66
C SER A 178 11.02 7.17 2.33
N GLU A 179 10.50 6.62 1.21
CA GLU A 179 10.76 7.16 -0.12
C GLU A 179 10.13 8.54 -0.38
N HIS A 180 9.14 8.92 0.42
CA HIS A 180 8.66 10.29 0.47
C HIS A 180 9.45 11.03 1.55
N GLU A 181 10.68 11.42 1.20
CA GLU A 181 11.50 12.40 1.92
C GLU A 181 10.86 13.81 1.81
N PHE A 182 9.55 13.89 2.04
CA PHE A 182 8.92 15.15 2.44
C PHE A 182 9.46 15.45 3.82
N ASP A 183 10.49 16.30 3.85
CA ASP A 183 11.11 16.94 4.99
C ASP A 183 10.50 16.53 6.35
N ARG A 184 10.97 15.40 6.89
CA ARG A 184 10.52 14.86 8.19
C ARG A 184 10.64 15.88 9.32
N ALA A 185 11.47 16.92 9.14
CA ALA A 185 11.61 18.02 10.09
C ALA A 185 10.46 19.05 10.02
N ALA A 186 9.69 19.09 8.92
CA ALA A 186 8.58 20.03 8.73
C ALA A 186 7.23 19.49 9.21
N PHE A 187 7.08 18.17 9.30
CA PHE A 187 5.93 17.50 9.91
C PHE A 187 6.44 16.47 10.92
N ASP A 188 6.29 16.77 12.22
CA ASP A 188 6.42 15.84 13.36
C ASP A 188 5.37 14.69 13.32
N GLY A 189 4.87 14.33 12.13
CA GLY A 189 3.82 13.34 11.94
C GLY A 189 4.41 12.06 11.36
N ASP A 190 4.26 10.96 12.08
CA ASP A 190 4.47 9.63 11.53
C ASP A 190 3.68 9.50 10.22
N SER A 191 4.31 8.96 9.18
CA SER A 191 3.62 8.78 7.90
C SER A 191 2.41 7.87 8.14
N GLU A 192 1.25 8.22 7.58
CA GLU A 192 0.06 7.34 7.57
C GLU A 192 0.36 5.95 6.99
N MET A 193 1.52 5.78 6.36
CA MET A 193 1.97 4.56 5.73
C MET A 193 3.01 3.78 6.57
N GLU A 194 3.40 4.25 7.75
CA GLU A 194 4.32 3.53 8.62
C GLU A 194 3.65 2.30 9.25
N ILE A 195 4.14 1.12 8.91
CA ILE A 195 3.59 -0.18 9.30
C ILE A 195 4.21 -0.62 10.63
N ASP A 196 3.38 -1.06 11.59
CA ASP A 196 3.86 -1.75 12.78
C ASP A 196 4.23 -3.20 12.42
N PRO A 197 5.53 -3.56 12.39
CA PRO A 197 5.97 -4.89 11.99
C PRO A 197 5.49 -5.99 12.94
N SER A 198 5.16 -5.67 14.19
CA SER A 198 4.68 -6.65 15.18
C SER A 198 3.28 -7.17 14.87
N THR A 199 2.52 -6.44 14.04
CA THR A 199 1.16 -6.77 13.63
C THR A 199 1.07 -7.52 12.31
N LEU A 200 2.22 -7.78 11.66
CA LEU A 200 2.28 -8.47 10.37
C LEU A 200 1.68 -9.87 10.45
N ARG A 201 0.76 -10.15 9.52
CA ARG A 201 0.07 -11.43 9.39
C ARG A 201 0.11 -11.90 7.93
N SER A 202 0.70 -13.07 7.70
CA SER A 202 0.80 -13.69 6.37
C SER A 202 -0.48 -14.42 5.97
N PHE A 203 -0.91 -14.27 4.72
CA PHE A 203 -1.99 -15.04 4.08
C PHE A 203 -1.46 -16.05 3.04
N GLY A 204 -0.14 -16.14 2.88
CA GLY A 204 0.49 -17.00 1.89
C GLY A 204 0.67 -16.30 0.54
N ARG A 205 0.74 -17.12 -0.52
CA ARG A 205 1.13 -16.66 -1.85
C ARG A 205 0.11 -17.07 -2.88
N TYR A 206 -0.24 -16.14 -3.76
CA TYR A 206 -0.99 -16.40 -4.99
C TYR A 206 -0.11 -16.02 -6.18
N ARG A 207 0.23 -17.02 -7.01
CA ARG A 207 1.25 -16.90 -8.07
C ARG A 207 2.60 -16.45 -7.49
N ALA A 208 3.15 -15.31 -7.92
CA ALA A 208 4.41 -14.76 -7.42
C ALA A 208 4.22 -13.72 -6.29
N ILE A 209 2.97 -13.40 -5.95
CA ILE A 209 2.63 -12.34 -5.00
C ILE A 209 2.34 -12.96 -3.63
N GLU A 210 3.09 -12.53 -2.64
CA GLU A 210 2.83 -12.85 -1.24
C GLU A 210 1.97 -11.75 -0.62
N VAL A 211 0.96 -12.14 0.16
CA VAL A 211 -0.02 -11.20 0.72
C VAL A 211 0.09 -11.17 2.23
N TRP A 212 0.11 -9.94 2.75
CA TRP A 212 0.23 -9.65 4.17
C TRP A 212 -0.83 -8.64 4.60
N SER A 213 -1.27 -8.72 5.85
CA SER A 213 -1.94 -7.61 6.52
C SER A 213 -1.10 -7.10 7.68
N ALA A 214 -1.25 -5.83 8.01
CA ALA A 214 -0.67 -5.24 9.22
C ALA A 214 -1.55 -4.07 9.69
N ARG A 215 -1.22 -3.49 10.84
CA ARG A 215 -1.70 -2.19 11.27
C ARG A 215 -0.62 -1.14 11.02
N ASN A 216 -1.03 0.07 10.70
CA ASN A 216 -0.14 1.23 10.73
C ASN A 216 -0.15 1.88 12.13
N VAL A 217 0.67 2.91 12.30
CA VAL A 217 0.74 3.73 13.54
C VAL A 217 -0.58 4.43 13.90
N PHE A 218 -1.52 4.53 12.97
CA PHE A 218 -2.87 5.08 13.17
C PHE A 218 -3.93 3.99 13.37
N GLU A 219 -3.52 2.76 13.68
CA GLU A 219 -4.41 1.61 13.89
C GLU A 219 -5.30 1.25 12.67
N SER A 220 -4.99 1.79 11.50
CA SER A 220 -5.66 1.46 10.25
C SER A 220 -5.15 0.10 9.74
N THR A 221 -6.06 -0.71 9.21
CA THR A 221 -5.71 -2.02 8.67
C THR A 221 -5.18 -1.85 7.25
N CYS A 222 -3.97 -2.35 7.03
CA CYS A 222 -3.29 -2.33 5.74
C CYS A 222 -3.30 -3.73 5.11
N LEU A 223 -3.59 -3.79 3.81
CA LEU A 223 -3.36 -4.96 2.96
C LEU A 223 -2.18 -4.66 2.05
N ILE A 224 -1.24 -5.60 1.97
CA ILE A 224 0.08 -5.39 1.36
C ILE A 224 0.38 -6.59 0.45
N ALA A 225 0.75 -6.30 -0.81
CA ALA A 225 1.22 -7.27 -1.78
C ALA A 225 2.72 -7.13 -2.01
N VAL A 226 3.45 -8.22 -1.84
CA VAL A 226 4.91 -8.26 -1.95
C VAL A 226 5.33 -9.21 -3.06
N ASN A 227 6.21 -8.75 -3.93
CA ASN A 227 6.88 -9.59 -4.91
C ASN A 227 8.34 -9.82 -4.49
N ARG A 228 8.59 -10.91 -3.79
CA ARG A 228 9.94 -11.27 -3.34
C ARG A 228 10.94 -11.51 -4.48
N GLY A 229 10.48 -11.87 -5.68
CA GLY A 229 11.37 -12.01 -6.82
C GLY A 229 11.95 -10.68 -7.29
N ARG A 230 11.22 -9.58 -7.04
CA ARG A 230 11.65 -8.21 -7.33
C ARG A 230 12.09 -7.43 -6.08
N MET A 231 11.93 -8.03 -4.90
CA MET A 231 12.22 -7.40 -3.61
C MET A 231 11.46 -6.09 -3.43
N ASP A 232 10.16 -6.12 -3.75
CA ASP A 232 9.34 -4.92 -3.92
C ASP A 232 7.92 -5.10 -3.34
N VAL A 233 7.35 -4.00 -2.83
CA VAL A 233 5.94 -3.91 -2.41
C VAL A 233 5.12 -3.38 -3.59
N VAL A 234 4.51 -4.29 -4.32
CA VAL A 234 3.85 -3.97 -5.59
C VAL A 234 2.51 -3.26 -5.43
N ALA A 235 1.88 -3.37 -4.25
CA ALA A 235 0.67 -2.62 -3.91
C ALA A 235 0.45 -2.61 -2.39
N ARG A 236 -0.14 -1.53 -1.89
CA ARG A 236 -0.52 -1.36 -0.49
C ARG A 236 -1.76 -0.49 -0.40
N SER A 237 -2.66 -0.82 0.53
CA SER A 237 -3.84 0.00 0.85
C SER A 237 -4.11 -0.10 2.34
N CYS A 238 -4.18 1.05 3.00
CA CYS A 238 -4.52 1.17 4.41
C CYS A 238 -5.89 1.85 4.51
N VAL A 239 -6.78 1.28 5.32
CA VAL A 239 -8.11 1.83 5.54
C VAL A 239 -8.40 1.90 7.05
N PRO A 240 -9.19 2.89 7.50
CA PRO A 240 -9.67 2.94 8.89
C PRO A 240 -10.41 1.65 9.27
N GLU A 241 -10.61 1.37 10.57
CA GLU A 241 -11.15 0.10 11.08
C GLU A 241 -12.47 -0.39 10.46
N GLN A 242 -13.28 0.51 9.91
CA GLN A 242 -14.57 0.19 9.29
C GLN A 242 -14.45 -0.10 7.78
N GLY A 243 -13.30 0.17 7.18
CA GLY A 243 -13.04 -0.01 5.75
C GLY A 243 -12.62 -1.44 5.41
N LEU A 244 -12.87 -1.85 4.17
CA LEU A 244 -12.34 -3.09 3.63
C LEU A 244 -11.12 -2.76 2.77
N PRO A 245 -9.90 -3.15 3.17
CA PRO A 245 -8.72 -2.85 2.38
C PRO A 245 -8.73 -3.73 1.13
N VAL A 246 -8.59 -3.07 -0.01
CA VAL A 246 -8.53 -3.68 -1.33
C VAL A 246 -7.28 -3.16 -2.02
N ILE A 247 -6.52 -4.07 -2.63
CA ILE A 247 -5.38 -3.72 -3.48
C ILE A 247 -5.51 -4.37 -4.84
N ASP A 248 -5.08 -3.64 -5.86
CA ASP A 248 -5.05 -4.10 -7.23
C ASP A 248 -3.60 -4.22 -7.69
N VAL A 249 -3.23 -5.40 -8.19
CA VAL A 249 -1.90 -5.67 -8.71
C VAL A 249 -2.03 -5.96 -10.20
N GLY A 250 -1.42 -5.10 -11.02
CA GLY A 250 -1.31 -5.35 -12.45
C GLY A 250 -0.43 -6.58 -12.71
N ALA A 251 -0.95 -7.59 -13.40
CA ALA A 251 -0.12 -8.65 -13.92
C ALA A 251 0.72 -8.05 -15.05
N SER A 252 2.03 -7.86 -14.80
CA SER A 252 2.96 -7.44 -15.85
C SER A 252 2.78 -8.32 -17.08
N LEU A 253 2.87 -7.72 -18.27
CA LEU A 253 2.50 -8.27 -19.59
C LEU A 253 2.90 -9.73 -19.83
N SER A 254 3.98 -10.21 -19.21
CA SER A 254 4.48 -11.59 -19.26
C SER A 254 3.49 -12.66 -18.76
N LEU A 255 2.46 -12.29 -17.99
CA LEU A 255 1.44 -13.22 -17.45
C LEU A 255 0.06 -13.10 -18.14
N GLY A 256 -0.02 -12.44 -19.29
CA GLY A 256 -1.28 -12.30 -20.04
C GLY A 256 -2.08 -11.03 -19.74
N GLY A 257 -1.49 -10.04 -19.07
CA GLY A 257 -2.00 -8.65 -19.02
C GLY A 257 -3.32 -8.41 -18.28
N GLY A 258 -3.61 -9.15 -17.21
CA GLY A 258 -4.80 -8.95 -16.36
C GLY A 258 -4.58 -8.10 -15.11
N LEU A 259 -5.65 -7.85 -14.37
CA LEU A 259 -5.66 -7.21 -13.05
C LEU A 259 -5.97 -8.27 -11.98
N MET A 260 -5.17 -8.35 -10.92
CA MET A 260 -5.48 -9.18 -9.76
C MET A 260 -5.92 -8.27 -8.62
N ARG A 261 -7.14 -8.47 -8.13
CA ARG A 261 -7.68 -7.78 -6.96
C ARG A 261 -7.61 -8.68 -5.74
N PHE A 262 -7.00 -8.18 -4.68
CA PHE A 262 -6.98 -8.81 -3.37
C PHE A 262 -7.86 -7.99 -2.44
N SER A 263 -8.85 -8.63 -1.82
CA SER A 263 -9.76 -7.99 -0.86
C SER A 263 -9.67 -8.71 0.48
N LEU A 264 -9.30 -7.98 1.54
CA LEU A 264 -9.34 -8.55 2.89
C LEU A 264 -10.79 -8.54 3.39
N ARG A 265 -11.32 -9.71 3.70
CA ARG A 265 -12.65 -9.89 4.29
C ARG A 265 -12.52 -10.75 5.54
N ASP A 266 -12.91 -10.17 6.67
CA ASP A 266 -12.78 -10.76 8.00
C ASP A 266 -11.33 -11.18 8.28
N ASP A 267 -11.02 -12.48 8.16
CA ASP A 267 -9.70 -13.05 8.37
C ASP A 267 -9.15 -13.80 7.15
N THR A 268 -9.71 -13.56 5.97
CA THR A 268 -9.28 -14.17 4.70
C THR A 268 -9.07 -13.12 3.62
N VAL A 269 -8.26 -13.45 2.62
CA VAL A 269 -8.08 -12.59 1.44
C VAL A 269 -8.68 -13.28 0.22
N ASP A 270 -9.72 -12.68 -0.34
CA ASP A 270 -10.31 -13.10 -1.59
C ASP A 270 -9.52 -12.53 -2.76
N VAL A 271 -9.22 -13.39 -3.74
CA VAL A 271 -8.47 -13.07 -4.95
C VAL A 271 -9.40 -13.17 -6.15
N HIS A 272 -9.54 -12.07 -6.88
CA HIS A 272 -10.24 -12.02 -8.14
C HIS A 272 -9.26 -11.67 -9.25
N VAL A 273 -9.36 -12.37 -10.37
CA VAL A 273 -8.53 -12.10 -11.56
C VAL A 273 -9.46 -11.62 -12.66
N PHE A 274 -9.16 -10.43 -13.18
CA PHE A 274 -9.88 -9.82 -14.28
C PHE A 274 -9.03 -9.85 -15.53
N SER A 275 -9.62 -10.24 -16.65
CA SER A 275 -9.00 -10.02 -17.96
C SER A 275 -8.88 -8.52 -18.22
N ARG A 276 -7.97 -8.12 -19.12
CA ARG A 276 -7.78 -6.70 -19.47
C ARG A 276 -9.07 -6.04 -19.98
N GLU A 277 -9.88 -6.81 -20.70
CA GLU A 277 -11.16 -6.35 -21.25
C GLU A 277 -12.15 -6.06 -20.13
N GLU A 278 -12.27 -6.96 -19.16
CA GLU A 278 -13.12 -6.80 -17.97
C GLU A 278 -12.63 -5.67 -17.06
N ALA A 279 -11.33 -5.45 -16.94
CA ALA A 279 -10.77 -4.37 -16.13
C ALA A 279 -11.00 -2.97 -16.73
N SER A 280 -11.42 -2.88 -18.00
CA SER A 280 -11.63 -1.62 -18.73
C SER A 280 -13.09 -1.17 -18.86
N GLY A 281 -14.04 -2.00 -18.43
CA GLY A 281 -15.48 -1.71 -18.43
C GLY A 281 -15.97 -1.18 -17.11
#